data_AF-A0A0W0N3B1-F1
#
_entry.id   AF-A0A0W0N3B1-F1
#
_cell.length_a   1.000
_cell.length_b   1.000
_cell.length_c   1.000
_cell.angle_alpha   90.00
_cell.angle_beta   90.00
_cell.angle_gamma   90.00
#
_symmetry.space_group_name_H-M   'P 1'
#
loop_
_entity.id
_entity.type
_entity.pdbx_description
1 polymer ?
#
loop_
_entity_poly.entity_id
_entity_poly.type
_entity_poly.pdbx_seq_one_letter_code
_entity_poly.pdbx_strand_id
1 'polypeptide(L)' 'MTAPILKSLIDEQIEELPADRMILAFTHTKWLGALSLAHDAGIPNVHAWSGRACMCGEWTVAYEVKA' A
#
# COMPACT_ATOMS: atom_id res chain seq x y z
N MET A 1 0.19 -40.26 12.07
CA MET A 1 0.89 -39.53 10.98
C MET A 1 0.06 -38.30 10.70
N THR A 2 0.48 -37.14 11.21
CA THR A 2 -0.20 -35.88 10.95
C THR A 2 0.39 -35.31 9.67
N ALA A 3 -0.44 -35.12 8.63
CA ALA A 3 0.02 -34.54 7.38
C ALA A 3 0.49 -33.10 7.62
N PRO A 4 1.60 -32.64 7.01
CA PRO A 4 2.02 -31.26 7.11
C PRO A 4 0.94 -30.39 6.45
N ILE A 5 0.46 -29.38 7.17
CA ILE A 5 -0.42 -28.36 6.61
C ILE A 5 0.45 -27.58 5.62
N LEU A 6 0.19 -27.78 4.32
CA LEU A 6 0.85 -27.01 3.28
C LEU A 6 0.25 -25.61 3.31
N LYS A 7 0.96 -24.64 3.90
CA LYS A 7 0.56 -23.23 3.81
C LYS A 7 0.59 -22.83 2.35
N SER A 8 -0.41 -22.07 1.91
CA SER A 8 -0.34 -21.50 0.56
C SER A 8 0.74 -20.43 0.53
N LEU A 9 1.31 -20.16 -0.64
CA LEU A 9 2.24 -19.05 -0.84
C LEU A 9 1.66 -17.71 -0.34
N ILE A 10 0.34 -17.55 -0.42
CA ILE A 10 -0.36 -16.36 0.07
C ILE A 10 -0.31 -16.29 1.61
N ASP A 11 -0.49 -17.41 2.31
CA ASP A 11 -0.41 -17.45 3.77
C ASP A 11 1.00 -17.12 4.27
N GLU A 12 2.03 -17.62 3.58
CA GLU A 12 3.43 -17.30 3.89
C GLU A 12 3.74 -15.82 3.66
N GLN A 13 3.23 -15.24 2.57
CA GLN A 13 3.40 -13.82 2.25
C GLN A 13 2.67 -12.90 3.24
N ILE A 14 1.48 -13.29 3.73
CA ILE A 14 0.74 -12.53 4.74
C ILE A 14 1.50 -12.51 6.07
N GLU A 15 2.13 -13.62 6.47
CA GLU A 15 2.94 -13.68 7.70
C GLU A 15 4.20 -12.81 7.64
N GLU A 16 4.76 -12.58 6.44
CA GLU A 16 5.92 -11.71 6.24
C GLU A 16 5.57 -10.22 6.17
N LEU A 17 4.28 -9.87 6.06
CA LEU A 17 3.86 -8.47 6.11
C LEU A 17 3.93 -7.94 7.56
N PRO A 18 4.54 -6.77 7.79
CA PRO A 18 4.59 -6.19 9.13
C PRO A 18 3.18 -5.93 9.66
N ALA A 19 2.78 -6.65 10.72
CA ALA A 19 1.42 -6.64 11.27
C ALA A 19 0.92 -5.25 11.74
N ASP A 20 1.84 -4.30 11.98
CA ASP A 20 1.54 -2.96 12.50
C ASP A 20 1.69 -1.85 11.44
N ARG A 21 1.94 -2.19 10.17
CA ARG A 21 2.10 -1.20 9.10
C ARG A 21 1.38 -1.63 7.84
N MET A 22 0.25 -0.99 7.58
CA MET A 22 -0.41 -1.07 6.29
C MET A 22 0.04 0.09 5.42
N ILE A 23 0.41 -0.18 4.18
CA ILE A 23 0.75 0.86 3.20
C ILE A 23 -0.43 1.03 2.26
N LEU A 24 -1.03 2.22 2.27
CA LEU A 24 -2.00 2.61 1.25
C LEU A 24 -1.26 3.32 0.12
N ALA A 25 -1.31 2.75 -1.07
CA ALA A 25 -0.68 3.29 -2.27
C ALA A 25 -1.72 3.69 -3.31
N PHE A 26 -1.64 4.92 -3.80
CA PHE A 26 -2.56 5.48 -4.80
C PHE A 26 -1.79 5.83 -6.06
N THR A 27 -2.20 5.29 -7.21
CA THR A 27 -1.52 5.46 -8.49
C THR A 27 -2.42 6.17 -9.50
N HIS A 28 -1.86 7.14 -10.22
CA HIS A 28 -2.54 7.84 -11.30
C HIS A 28 -1.53 8.35 -12.33
N THR A 29 -1.94 8.51 -13.59
CA THR A 29 -1.15 9.13 -14.67
C THR A 29 -0.72 10.59 -14.41
N LYS A 30 -1.20 11.22 -13.32
CA LYS A 30 -0.90 12.60 -12.96
C LYS A 30 -0.65 12.66 -11.47
N TRP A 31 0.38 13.40 -11.06
CA TRP A 31 0.72 13.64 -9.65
C TRP A 31 -0.49 14.10 -8.82
N LEU A 32 -1.20 15.12 -9.28
CA LEU A 32 -2.39 15.64 -8.59
C LEU A 32 -3.54 14.63 -8.56
N GLY A 33 -3.63 13.74 -9.55
CA GLY A 33 -4.63 12.67 -9.56
C GLY A 33 -4.37 11.64 -8.45
N ALA A 34 -3.11 11.28 -8.23
CA ALA A 34 -2.73 10.36 -7.16
C ALA A 34 -3.03 10.95 -5.77
N LEU A 35 -2.78 12.26 -5.59
CA LEU A 35 -3.17 12.98 -4.37
C LEU A 35 -4.69 13.11 -4.20
N SER A 36 -5.45 13.31 -5.28
CA SER A 36 -6.91 13.35 -5.24
C SER A 36 -7.49 11.99 -4.81
N LEU A 37 -6.95 10.89 -5.32
CA LEU A 37 -7.36 9.54 -4.90
C LEU A 37 -7.08 9.31 -3.41
N ALA A 38 -5.94 9.80 -2.90
CA ALA A 38 -5.62 9.73 -1.48
C ALA A 38 -6.61 10.56 -0.63
N HIS A 39 -6.97 11.76 -1.10
CA HIS A 39 -8.00 12.59 -0.47
C HIS A 39 -9.36 11.86 -0.42
N ASP A 40 -9.78 11.28 -1.54
CA ASP A 40 -11.06 10.57 -1.65
C ASP A 40 -11.11 9.31 -0.77
N ALA A 41 -9.94 8.70 -0.51
CA ALA A 41 -9.77 7.61 0.43
C ALA A 41 -9.69 8.04 1.90
N GLY A 42 -9.83 9.34 2.19
CA GLY A 42 -9.90 9.88 3.55
C GLY A 42 -8.55 10.21 4.19
N ILE A 43 -7.46 10.33 3.42
CA ILE A 43 -6.16 10.77 3.96
C ILE A 43 -6.26 12.25 4.39
N PRO A 44 -6.09 12.58 5.68
CA PRO A 44 -6.34 13.94 6.19
C PRO A 44 -5.37 15.00 5.66
N ASN A 45 -4.10 14.60 5.44
CA ASN A 45 -3.08 15.45 4.84
C ASN A 45 -2.40 14.69 3.70
N VAL A 46 -2.87 14.93 2.47
CA VAL A 46 -2.35 14.26 1.27
C VAL A 46 -0.88 14.57 1.01
N HIS A 47 -0.32 15.65 1.56
CA HIS A 47 1.10 15.97 1.39
C HIS A 47 2.02 15.28 2.40
N ALA A 48 1.46 14.60 3.42
CA ALA A 48 2.21 13.83 4.42
C ALA A 48 2.42 12.37 3.98
N TRP A 49 2.84 12.15 2.73
CA TRP A 49 3.14 10.81 2.21
C TRP A 49 4.45 10.27 2.79
N SER A 50 4.51 8.95 3.01
CA SER A 50 5.71 8.23 3.45
C SER A 50 6.64 7.91 2.28
N GLY A 51 6.10 7.82 1.06
CA GLY A 51 6.88 7.58 -0.15
C GLY A 51 6.16 8.05 -1.41
N ARG A 52 6.93 8.27 -2.47
CA ARG A 52 6.41 8.54 -3.82
C ARG A 52 7.28 7.89 -4.89
N ALA A 53 6.65 7.49 -5.99
CA ALA A 53 7.32 6.97 -7.17
C ALA A 53 6.71 7.55 -8.44
N CYS A 54 7.51 7.67 -9.49
CA CYS A 54 7.06 7.95 -10.85
C CYS A 54 7.64 6.88 -11.77
N MET A 55 6.82 5.92 -12.16
CA MET A 55 7.23 4.77 -12.96
C MET A 55 6.33 4.66 -14.19
N CYS A 56 6.92 4.46 -15.37
CA CYS A 56 6.19 4.25 -16.63
C CYS A 56 5.14 5.33 -16.96
N GLY A 57 5.34 6.57 -16.51
CA GLY A 57 4.39 7.67 -16.73
C GLY A 57 3.26 7.77 -15.69
N GLU A 58 3.27 6.92 -14.66
CA GLU A 58 2.33 6.96 -13.56
C GLU A 58 3.00 7.45 -12.27
N TRP A 59 2.25 8.23 -11.50
CA TRP A 59 2.63 8.73 -10.20
C TRP A 59 1.95 7.91 -9.12
N THR A 60 2.74 7.40 -8.17
CA THR A 60 2.25 6.69 -6.99
C THR A 60 2.64 7.46 -5.73
N VAL A 61 1.68 7.64 -4.81
CA VAL A 61 1.92 8.13 -3.45
C VAL A 61 1.54 7.05 -2.45
N ALA A 62 2.40 6.85 -1.43
CA ALA A 62 2.23 5.82 -0.41
C ALA A 62 2.15 6.45 0.99
N TYR A 63 1.25 5.95 1.82
CA TYR A 63 1.05 6.37 3.20
C TYR A 63 1.17 5.16 4.12
N GLU A 64 2.00 5.26 5.14
CA GLU A 64 1.95 4.30 6.26
C GLU A 64 0.77 4.66 7.16
N VAL A 65 -0.17 3.73 7.32
CA VAL A 65 -1.27 3.85 8.27
C VAL A 65 -1.10 2.83 9.40
N LYS A 66 -1.38 3.28 10.62
CA LYS A 66 -1.51 2.39 11.77
C LYS A 66 -2.91 1.76 11.72
N ALA A 67 -2.97 0.44 11.90
CA ALA A 67 -4.22 -0.32 11.93
C ALA A 67 -5.06 0.02 13.17
#